data_AF-A0ABD2LII1-F1
#
_entry.id   AF-A0ABD2LII1-F1
#
_cell.length_a   1.000
_cell.length_b   1.000
_cell.length_c   1.000
_cell.angle_alpha   90.00
_cell.angle_beta   90.00
_cell.angle_gamma   90.00
#
_symmetry.space_group_name_H-M   'P 1'
#
loop_
_entity.id
_entity.type
_entity.pdbx_description
1 polymer ?
#
loop_
_entity_poly.entity_id
_entity_poly.type
_entity_poly.pdbx_seq_one_letter_code
_entity_poly.pdbx_strand_id
1 'polypeptide(L)' 'MFLPQCLQFFCLFLLWLLPALSDFISADCWLSVFELLPPRQLGLGIALISHRFDYYVEEHFKTRRWSLEYVQI' A
#
# COMPACT_ATOMS: atom_id res chain seq x y z
N MET A 1 -2.99 -16.70 -5.49
CA MET A 1 -1.54 -16.68 -5.79
C MET A 1 -1.34 -16.17 -7.21
N PHE A 2 -1.23 -14.85 -7.39
CA PHE A 2 -0.68 -14.16 -8.56
C PHE A 2 -0.70 -12.67 -8.18
N LEU A 3 0.35 -12.18 -7.52
CA LEU A 3 0.60 -10.75 -7.47
C LEU A 3 0.87 -10.34 -8.93
N PRO A 4 0.14 -9.39 -9.53
CA PRO A 4 0.42 -8.96 -10.89
C PRO A 4 1.87 -8.48 -10.97
N GLN A 5 2.63 -8.83 -12.01
CA GLN A 5 4.06 -8.50 -12.14
C GLN A 5 4.38 -7.03 -11.79
N CYS A 6 3.47 -6.08 -12.07
CA CYS A 6 3.62 -4.67 -11.69
C CYS A 6 3.76 -4.43 -10.18
N LEU A 7 3.04 -5.15 -9.34
CA LEU A 7 3.13 -5.00 -7.88
C LEU A 7 4.44 -5.56 -7.35
N GLN A 8 4.99 -6.59 -8.00
CA GLN A 8 6.29 -7.13 -7.63
C GLN A 8 7.42 -6.16 -7.98
N PHE A 9 7.37 -5.52 -9.15
CA PHE A 9 8.29 -4.44 -9.49
C PHE A 9 8.14 -3.23 -8.57
N PHE A 10 6.91 -2.85 -8.21
CA PHE A 10 6.66 -1.76 -7.26
C PHE A 10 7.16 -2.11 -5.85
N CYS A 11 6.93 -3.33 -5.36
CA CYS A 11 7.44 -3.80 -4.08
C CYS A 11 8.97 -3.91 -4.05
N LEU A 12 9.61 -4.37 -5.13
CA LEU A 12 11.06 -4.45 -5.23
C LEU A 12 11.69 -3.06 -5.34
N PHE A 13 11.06 -2.15 -6.10
CA PHE A 13 11.45 -0.75 -6.18
C PHE A 13 11.28 -0.06 -4.83
N LEU A 14 10.16 -0.31 -4.14
CA LEU A 14 9.91 0.14 -2.78
C LEU A 14 10.94 -0.45 -1.81
N LEU A 15 11.15 -1.76 -1.73
CA LEU A 15 12.14 -2.37 -0.83
C LEU A 15 13.57 -1.86 -1.08
N TRP A 16 13.91 -1.52 -2.32
CA TRP A 16 15.22 -0.98 -2.68
C TRP A 16 15.36 0.54 -2.43
N LEU A 17 14.26 1.30 -2.55
CA LEU A 17 14.22 2.76 -2.41
C LEU A 17 13.78 3.23 -1.00
N LEU A 18 13.02 2.41 -0.28
CA LEU A 18 12.44 2.71 1.02
C LEU A 18 13.45 3.13 2.07
N PRO A 19 14.59 2.43 2.27
CA PRO A 19 15.49 2.82 3.36
C PRO A 19 16.04 4.25 3.20
N ALA A 20 16.00 4.83 2.00
CA ALA A 20 16.46 6.20 1.73
C ALA A 20 15.33 7.25 1.72
N LEU A 21 14.13 6.89 1.26
CA LEU A 21 13.01 7.85 1.07
C LEU A 21 11.93 7.75 2.13
N SER A 22 11.95 6.67 2.93
CA SER A 22 11.08 6.41 4.06
C SER A 22 10.94 7.60 5.00
N ASP A 23 12.05 8.28 5.27
CA ASP A 23 12.14 9.31 6.30
C ASP A 23 11.90 10.71 5.73
N PHE A 24 11.82 10.84 4.40
CA PHE A 24 11.62 12.11 3.70
C PHE A 24 10.20 12.28 3.14
N ILE A 25 9.41 11.21 3.02
CA ILE A 25 8.05 11.26 2.46
C ILE A 25 7.01 11.29 3.60
N SER A 26 6.18 12.34 3.63
CA SER A 26 5.06 12.48 4.56
C SER A 26 4.02 11.37 4.40
N ALA A 27 3.33 11.03 5.49
CA ALA A 27 2.17 10.13 5.49
C ALA A 27 1.11 10.58 4.46
N ASP A 28 0.85 11.88 4.34
CA ASP A 28 -0.15 12.41 3.39
C ASP A 28 0.18 12.07 1.93
N CYS A 29 1.47 12.03 1.59
CA CYS A 29 1.93 11.70 0.25
C CYS A 29 1.70 10.21 -0.04
N TRP A 30 1.95 9.33 0.94
CA TRP A 30 1.61 7.91 0.83
C TRP A 30 0.10 7.68 0.71
N LEU A 31 -0.71 8.38 1.51
CA LEU A 31 -2.17 8.32 1.42
C LEU A 31 -2.66 8.72 0.03
N SER A 32 -2.03 9.73 -0.58
CA SER A 32 -2.35 10.16 -1.95
C SER A 32 -2.02 9.08 -2.99
N VAL A 33 -0.90 8.36 -2.81
CA VAL A 33 -0.54 7.22 -3.67
C VAL A 33 -1.53 6.06 -3.49
N PHE A 34 -2.03 5.85 -2.28
CA PHE A 34 -2.97 4.76 -1.97
C PHE A 34 -4.33 4.95 -2.64
N GLU A 35 -4.76 6.19 -2.90
CA GLU A 35 -5.98 6.47 -3.65
C GLU A 35 -5.95 5.98 -5.11
N LEU A 36 -4.75 5.81 -5.66
CA LEU A 36 -4.56 5.29 -7.03
C LEU A 36 -4.64 3.76 -7.09
N LEU A 37 -4.64 3.08 -5.94
CA LEU A 37 -4.58 1.63 -5.85
C LEU A 37 -5.92 1.04 -5.39
N PRO A 38 -6.32 -0.11 -5.96
CA PRO A 38 -7.53 -0.79 -5.50
C PRO A 38 -7.33 -1.35 -4.08
N PRO A 39 -8.38 -1.39 -3.25
CA PRO A 39 -8.29 -1.78 -1.84
C PRO A 39 -7.69 -3.18 -1.62
N ARG A 40 -7.95 -4.12 -2.54
CA ARG A 40 -7.34 -5.46 -2.50
C ARG A 40 -5.81 -5.41 -2.60
N GLN A 41 -5.25 -4.60 -3.50
CA GLN A 41 -3.79 -4.47 -3.66
C GLN A 41 -3.17 -3.72 -2.49
N LEU A 42 -3.89 -2.77 -1.91
CA LEU A 42 -3.45 -2.04 -0.73
C LEU A 42 -3.32 -2.95 0.50
N GLY A 43 -4.37 -3.71 0.80
CA GLY A 43 -4.43 -4.56 1.99
C GLY A 43 -3.61 -5.86 1.89
N LEU A 44 -3.55 -6.51 0.73
CA LEU A 44 -2.80 -7.78 0.57
C LEU A 44 -1.40 -7.59 0.00
N GLY A 45 -1.14 -6.45 -0.63
CA GLY A 45 0.15 -6.12 -1.20
C GLY A 45 0.96 -5.23 -0.27
N ILE A 46 0.49 -4.00 -0.08
CA ILE A 46 1.26 -2.93 0.56
C ILE A 46 1.33 -3.07 2.08
N ALA A 47 0.22 -3.40 2.75
CA ALA A 47 0.21 -3.56 4.21
C ALA A 47 1.23 -4.63 4.68
N LEU A 48 1.43 -5.67 3.88
CA LEU A 48 2.33 -6.78 4.20
C LEU A 48 3.82 -6.49 3.92
N ILE A 49 4.16 -5.35 3.30
CA ILE A 49 5.57 -5.02 2.98
C ILE A 49 6.34 -4.63 4.24
N SER A 50 5.70 -3.90 5.16
CA SER A 50 6.34 -3.39 6.36
C SER A 50 5.29 -3.00 7.39
N HIS A 51 5.65 -3.16 8.67
CA HIS A 51 4.85 -2.75 9.81
C HIS A 51 4.44 -1.26 9.76
N ARG A 52 5.23 -0.42 9.09
CA ARG A 52 4.91 1.00 8.89
C ARG A 52 3.85 1.24 7.82
N PHE A 53 3.88 0.44 6.75
CA PHE A 53 2.84 0.51 5.72
C PHE A 53 1.53 -0.09 6.21
N ASP A 54 1.58 -1.14 7.02
CA ASP A 54 0.41 -1.69 7.69
C ASP A 54 -0.37 -0.60 8.43
N TYR A 55 0.34 0.21 9.24
CA TYR A 55 -0.25 1.36 9.93
C TYR A 55 -0.90 2.37 8.98
N TYR A 56 -0.20 2.80 7.92
CA TYR A 56 -0.75 3.80 7.00
C TYR A 56 -1.92 3.25 6.17
N VAL A 57 -1.86 1.99 5.78
CA VAL A 57 -2.94 1.33 5.06
C VAL A 57 -4.16 1.20 5.96
N GLU A 58 -3.98 0.83 7.22
CA GLU A 58 -5.06 0.78 8.23
C GLU A 58 -5.69 2.16 8.44
N GLU A 59 -4.89 3.21 8.59
CA GLU A 59 -5.37 4.59 8.74
C GLU A 59 -6.14 5.05 7.49
N HIS A 60 -5.64 4.72 6.30
CA HIS A 60 -6.31 4.98 5.03
C HIS A 60 -7.66 4.25 4.91
N PHE A 61 -7.73 3.01 5.40
CA PHE A 61 -8.98 2.25 5.44
C PHE A 61 -9.99 2.81 6.45
N LYS A 62 -9.54 3.36 7.58
CA LYS A 62 -10.41 3.96 8.61
C LYS A 62 -10.95 5.33 8.18
N THR A 63 -10.16 6.13 7.47
CA THR A 63 -10.50 7.50 7.09
C THR A 63 -11.39 7.59 5.84
N ARG A 64 -11.40 6.56 4.99
CA ARG A 64 -12.18 6.52 3.74
C ARG A 64 -13.25 5.43 3.78
N ARG A 65 -14.42 5.70 3.19
CA ARG A 65 -15.41 4.65 2.93
C ARG A 65 -15.03 3.91 1.66
N TRP A 66 -14.64 2.65 1.81
CA TRP A 66 -14.31 1.77 0.68
C TRP A 66 -15.53 0.93 0.30
N SER A 67 -15.79 0.76 -0.99
CA SER A 67 -16.64 -0.34 -1.45
C SER A 67 -15.79 -1.62 -1.38
N LEU A 68 -16.15 -2.55 -0.50
CA LEU A 68 -15.51 -3.88 -0.41
C LEU A 68 -15.85 -4.78 -1.61
N GLU A 69 -16.17 -4.20 -2.77
CA GLU A 69 -16.85 -4.87 -3.87
C GLU A 69 -16.12 -6.11 -4.38
N TYR A 70 -14.82 -6.26 -4.11
CA TYR A 70 -14.07 -7.44 -4.51
C TYR A 70 -12.95 -7.82 -3.53
N VAL A 71 -13.23 -7.94 -2.22
CA VAL A 71 -12.34 -8.72 -1.33
C VAL A 71 -12.90 -10.14 -1.24
N GLN A 72 -12.52 -11.00 -2.18
CA GLN A 72 -12.65 -12.44 -1.99
C GLN A 72 -11.44 -12.89 -1.19
N ILE A 73 -11.71 -13.26 0.07
CA ILE A 73 -10.76 -13.87 1.01
C ILE A 73 -10.49 -15.31 0.56
#